data_AF-A0A8I6S1B2-F1
#
_entry.id   AF-A0A8I6S1B2-F1
#
_cell.length_a   1.000
_cell.length_b   1.000
_cell.length_c   1.000
_cell.angle_alpha   90.00
_cell.angle_beta   90.00
_cell.angle_gamma   90.00
#
_symmetry.space_group_name_H-M   'P 1'
#
loop_
_entity.id
_entity.type
_entity.pdbx_description
1 polymer ?
#
loop_
_entity_poly.entity_id
_entity_poly.type
_entity_poly.pdbx_seq_one_letter_code
_entity_poly.pdbx_strand_id
1 'polypeptide(L)'
;MAPTSMCLNGKDVDKRPLKPATGQFVPLVVVLVGLPARGKTVLAHKLERYLNWIGHHAKVISLSTYRRKYFSKYDSNVIFDIENPDSSSLRKQYTHDAIQSTKDWLEVEGDIAILDGTHGSQDIRQLLRTLFVKQLGYKLLFIECEIDDNKLIEDNIKETIQICEDYSGMDYNDALKDLRTKIDIFSKYYTSISPKEEENCSYIKFHNAGENISVHRLDGPYQTKVLEFVSCFRPVKKTLFFTRHGESEFNLLGRIGGDTNLSSRGHTYANSLAEYFNKAEINNLRVWTSEKKRTKQTAEGIKAPVEHLLALNELDAGICEGMTYEEMQEKFPQEFAWRDQDKLRYRYPWGESYVDIMTRLEPVLLELEREDSVLVISHQAVLRCVLGYFLNTNPDRLPYLNVPLHKIIKLTSRGYECDIEHISLNVACVDTYRQQPTNCSADRSTDDVLITIPKHYDNLKPRPMEPTLVNSMN
;
A
#
# COMPACT_ATOMS: atom_id res chain seq x y z
N MET A 1 27.57 29.66 -12.04
CA MET A 1 27.24 31.03 -11.53
C MET A 1 25.77 31.29 -11.83
N ALA A 2 24.90 31.32 -10.83
CA ALA A 2 23.46 31.49 -11.02
C ALA A 2 23.01 32.85 -10.48
N PRO A 3 22.28 33.66 -11.27
CA PRO A 3 21.56 34.80 -10.74
C PRO A 3 20.18 34.38 -10.20
N THR A 4 19.79 35.10 -9.16
CA THR A 4 18.82 34.83 -8.10
C THR A 4 17.34 35.07 -8.46
N SER A 5 16.88 34.85 -9.71
CA SER A 5 15.52 35.23 -10.08
C SER A 5 14.72 34.13 -10.79
N MET A 6 14.12 33.24 -10.01
CA MET A 6 12.81 32.68 -10.34
C MET A 6 11.77 33.49 -9.58
N CYS A 7 11.36 34.63 -10.14
CA CYS A 7 10.20 35.35 -9.66
C CYS A 7 8.94 34.68 -10.22
N LEU A 8 8.04 34.25 -9.34
CA LEU A 8 6.66 33.98 -9.71
C LEU A 8 6.09 35.24 -10.38
N ASN A 9 5.43 35.08 -11.53
CA ASN A 9 4.97 36.20 -12.38
C ASN A 9 4.29 37.32 -11.56
N GLY A 10 4.75 38.54 -11.78
CA GLY A 10 4.28 39.75 -11.11
C GLY A 10 2.87 40.18 -11.54
N LYS A 11 1.86 39.58 -10.92
CA LYS A 11 0.51 40.15 -10.74
C LYS A 11 -0.09 39.65 -9.42
N ASP A 12 0.54 40.01 -8.30
CA ASP A 12 -0.07 39.88 -6.95
C ASP A 12 0.73 40.66 -5.89
N VAL A 13 1.26 41.84 -6.25
CA VAL A 13 1.93 42.74 -5.29
C VAL A 13 0.88 43.62 -4.61
N ASP A 14 0.04 43.01 -3.78
CA ASP A 14 -0.66 43.70 -2.68
C ASP A 14 -1.36 42.74 -1.70
N LYS A 15 -0.71 41.62 -1.37
CA LYS A 15 -1.16 40.78 -0.25
C LYS A 15 -0.16 40.95 0.89
N ARG A 16 -0.68 41.41 2.04
CA ARG A 16 0.02 41.51 3.34
C ARG A 16 0.98 40.33 3.51
N PRO A 17 2.16 40.51 4.14
CA PRO A 17 3.02 39.38 4.46
C PRO A 17 2.18 38.39 5.27
N LEU A 18 1.89 37.22 4.67
CA LEU A 18 1.31 36.09 5.37
C LEU A 18 2.28 35.79 6.49
N LYS A 19 1.87 36.06 7.74
CA LYS A 19 2.62 35.60 8.91
C LYS A 19 2.93 34.13 8.68
N PRO A 20 4.17 33.65 8.92
CA PRO A 20 4.46 32.23 8.83
C PRO A 20 3.41 31.51 9.67
N ALA A 21 2.68 30.59 9.05
CA ALA A 21 1.60 29.90 9.71
C ALA A 21 2.20 29.13 10.90
N THR A 22 2.05 29.68 12.11
CA THR A 22 2.47 29.06 13.38
C THR A 22 1.55 27.89 13.77
N GLY A 23 0.82 27.34 12.80
CA GLY A 23 -0.11 26.23 13.01
C GLY A 23 0.65 24.91 13.09
N GLN A 24 0.28 24.07 14.04
CA GLN A 24 0.88 22.73 14.18
C GLN A 24 0.47 21.78 13.03
N PHE A 25 -0.60 22.11 12.30
CA PHE A 25 -1.22 21.32 11.22
C PHE A 25 -1.16 22.05 9.87
N VAL A 26 -0.02 22.68 9.55
CA VAL A 26 0.21 23.22 8.20
C VAL A 26 0.56 22.08 7.23
N PRO A 27 0.27 22.21 5.93
CA PRO A 27 0.64 21.22 4.93
C PRO A 27 2.12 20.85 4.98
N LEU A 28 2.43 19.58 4.73
CA LEU A 28 3.79 19.06 4.64
C LEU A 28 4.18 18.83 3.18
N VAL A 29 5.33 19.37 2.80
CA VAL A 29 6.00 19.03 1.55
C VAL A 29 7.15 18.08 1.85
N VAL A 30 7.07 16.85 1.34
CA VAL A 30 8.16 15.87 1.38
C VAL A 30 8.92 15.95 0.05
N VAL A 31 10.23 16.17 0.10
CA VAL A 31 11.07 16.27 -1.10
C VAL A 31 12.09 15.14 -1.09
N LEU A 32 12.04 14.27 -2.10
CA LEU A 32 13.02 13.20 -2.25
C LEU A 32 14.31 13.76 -2.84
N VAL A 33 15.45 13.32 -2.31
CA VAL A 33 16.80 13.75 -2.71
C VAL A 33 17.64 12.51 -2.99
N GLY A 34 18.47 12.56 -4.03
CA GLY A 34 19.44 11.50 -4.34
C GLY A 34 19.57 11.19 -5.81
N LEU A 35 20.65 10.47 -6.15
CA LEU A 35 20.98 10.10 -7.53
C LEU A 35 19.89 9.23 -8.18
N PRO A 36 19.80 9.19 -9.53
CA PRO A 36 18.94 8.24 -10.24
C PRO A 36 19.19 6.78 -9.79
N ALA A 37 18.17 5.92 -9.87
CA ALA A 37 18.24 4.52 -9.44
C ALA A 37 18.70 4.34 -7.98
N ARG A 38 18.11 5.11 -7.05
CA ARG A 38 18.32 5.02 -5.59
C ARG A 38 17.03 4.73 -4.81
N GLY A 39 16.01 4.18 -5.47
CA GLY A 39 14.75 3.78 -4.83
C GLY A 39 13.77 4.91 -4.49
N LYS A 40 14.06 6.17 -4.87
CA LYS A 40 13.20 7.35 -4.57
C LYS A 40 11.75 7.15 -5.01
N THR A 41 11.50 6.85 -6.29
CA THR A 41 10.15 6.70 -6.82
C THR A 41 9.38 5.56 -6.15
N VAL A 42 10.05 4.44 -5.85
CA VAL A 42 9.44 3.32 -5.11
C VAL A 42 9.05 3.75 -3.69
N LEU A 43 9.95 4.44 -2.98
CA LEU A 43 9.67 5.01 -1.67
C LEU A 43 8.51 6.02 -1.73
N ALA A 44 8.49 6.90 -2.74
CA ALA A 44 7.46 7.94 -2.91
C ALA A 44 6.05 7.34 -2.94
N HIS A 45 5.82 6.38 -3.84
CA HIS A 45 4.50 5.80 -4.05
C HIS A 45 4.08 4.85 -2.93
N LYS A 46 5.02 4.13 -2.32
CA LYS A 46 4.69 3.32 -1.14
C LYS A 46 4.37 4.19 0.07
N LEU A 47 5.08 5.30 0.27
CA LEU A 47 4.78 6.27 1.32
C LEU A 47 3.43 6.95 1.08
N GLU A 48 3.13 7.35 -0.15
CA GLU A 48 1.79 7.86 -0.54
C GLU A 48 0.69 6.88 -0.19
N ARG A 49 0.85 5.61 -0.56
CA ARG A 49 -0.10 4.54 -0.25
C ARG A 49 -0.31 4.37 1.25
N TYR A 50 0.76 4.37 2.03
CA TYR A 50 0.71 4.31 3.49
C TYR A 50 -0.01 5.51 4.12
N LEU A 51 0.35 6.73 3.72
CA LEU A 51 -0.26 7.94 4.27
C LEU A 51 -1.76 7.99 3.96
N ASN A 52 -2.17 7.64 2.73
CA ASN A 52 -3.58 7.54 2.36
C ASN A 52 -4.30 6.42 3.13
N TRP A 53 -3.64 5.29 3.39
CA TRP A 53 -4.20 4.21 4.18
C TRP A 53 -4.56 4.61 5.61
N ILE A 54 -3.69 5.38 6.27
CA ILE A 54 -3.92 5.88 7.63
C ILE A 54 -4.83 7.12 7.68
N GLY A 55 -5.38 7.54 6.55
CA GLY A 55 -6.39 8.58 6.45
C GLY A 55 -5.85 10.00 6.20
N HIS A 56 -4.60 10.17 5.80
CA HIS A 56 -4.08 11.45 5.32
C HIS A 56 -4.30 11.61 3.82
N HIS A 57 -4.49 12.85 3.36
CA HIS A 57 -4.54 13.15 1.92
C HIS A 57 -3.11 13.37 1.43
N ALA A 58 -2.53 12.34 0.80
CA ALA A 58 -1.15 12.37 0.30
C ALA A 58 -1.10 12.16 -1.22
N LYS A 59 -0.18 12.87 -1.91
CA LYS A 59 -0.01 12.73 -3.36
C LYS A 59 1.44 12.86 -3.83
N VAL A 60 1.86 11.95 -4.71
CA VAL A 60 3.15 12.04 -5.40
C VAL A 60 3.07 12.96 -6.61
N ILE A 61 4.05 13.85 -6.71
CA ILE A 61 4.25 14.78 -7.83
C ILE A 61 5.64 14.51 -8.38
N SER A 62 5.71 13.69 -9.42
CA SER A 62 7.00 13.30 -10.04
C SER A 62 7.45 14.31 -11.08
N LEU A 63 8.65 14.86 -10.91
CA LEU A 63 9.29 15.74 -11.91
C LEU A 63 9.41 15.05 -13.28
N SER A 64 9.57 13.73 -13.29
CA SER A 64 9.69 12.96 -14.52
C SER A 64 8.43 13.05 -15.40
N THR A 65 7.24 13.04 -14.78
CA THR A 65 5.94 13.19 -15.46
C THR A 65 5.81 14.56 -16.11
N TYR A 66 6.23 15.63 -15.42
CA TYR A 66 6.20 16.98 -15.98
C TYR A 66 7.22 17.13 -17.11
N ARG A 67 8.43 16.59 -16.95
CA ARG A 67 9.45 16.58 -18.00
C ARG A 67 8.96 15.83 -19.25
N ARG A 68 8.26 14.69 -19.11
CA ARG A 68 7.70 13.93 -20.24
C ARG A 68 6.70 14.71 -21.08
N LYS A 69 5.99 15.70 -20.52
CA LYS A 69 5.09 16.60 -21.27
C LYS A 69 5.81 17.42 -22.35
N TYR A 70 7.14 17.54 -22.25
CA TYR A 70 7.99 18.28 -23.17
C TYR A 70 8.77 17.38 -24.14
N PHE A 71 8.64 16.05 -24.05
CA PHE A 71 9.36 15.11 -24.92
C PHE A 71 8.96 15.27 -26.39
N SER A 72 7.74 15.70 -26.69
CA SER A 72 7.30 15.98 -28.07
C SER A 72 7.92 17.25 -28.67
N LYS A 73 8.56 18.10 -27.86
CA LYS A 73 9.07 19.42 -28.25
C LYS A 73 10.60 19.48 -28.34
N TYR A 74 11.31 18.52 -27.77
CA TYR A 74 12.77 18.54 -27.67
C TYR A 74 13.36 17.15 -27.93
N ASP A 75 14.54 17.09 -28.57
CA ASP A 75 15.29 15.85 -28.78
C ASP A 75 15.76 15.26 -27.43
N SER A 76 15.77 13.93 -27.29
CA SER A 76 16.08 13.23 -26.04
C SER A 76 17.48 13.58 -25.51
N ASN A 77 18.45 13.77 -26.41
CA ASN A 77 19.82 14.17 -26.09
C ASN A 77 19.89 15.56 -25.45
N VAL A 78 18.99 16.47 -25.83
CA VAL A 78 18.91 17.82 -25.25
C VAL A 78 18.36 17.73 -23.83
N ILE A 79 17.32 16.94 -23.57
CA ILE A 79 16.60 16.97 -22.29
C ILE A 79 17.49 16.60 -21.08
N PHE A 80 18.49 15.75 -21.29
CA PHE A 80 19.39 15.27 -20.24
C PHE A 80 20.77 15.92 -20.23
N ASP A 81 21.12 16.71 -21.25
CA ASP A 81 22.35 17.49 -21.28
C ASP A 81 22.26 18.65 -20.28
N ILE A 82 23.23 18.73 -19.38
CA ILE A 82 23.23 19.74 -18.32
C ILE A 82 24.04 20.96 -18.64
N GLU A 83 24.99 20.82 -19.55
CA GLU A 83 25.80 21.92 -20.04
C GLU A 83 25.04 22.71 -21.11
N ASN A 84 24.03 22.10 -21.75
CA ASN A 84 23.16 22.78 -22.68
C ASN A 84 22.22 23.82 -21.99
N PRO A 85 22.29 25.11 -22.39
CA PRO A 85 21.44 26.18 -21.86
C PRO A 85 19.94 25.95 -22.06
N ASP A 86 19.53 25.40 -23.20
CA ASP A 86 18.12 25.14 -23.52
C ASP A 86 17.54 24.08 -22.58
N SER A 87 18.34 23.05 -22.29
CA SER A 87 18.03 22.01 -21.32
C SER A 87 17.92 22.57 -19.91
N SER A 88 18.80 23.50 -19.53
CA SER A 88 18.72 24.19 -18.24
C SER A 88 17.42 25.00 -18.10
N SER A 89 17.02 25.71 -19.16
CA SER A 89 15.75 26.43 -19.22
C SER A 89 14.55 25.48 -19.13
N LEU A 90 14.60 24.35 -19.84
CA LEU A 90 13.56 23.34 -19.79
C LEU A 90 13.43 22.70 -18.41
N ARG A 91 14.55 22.40 -17.75
CA ARG A 91 14.59 21.89 -16.37
C ARG A 91 13.93 22.83 -15.39
N LYS A 92 14.22 24.13 -15.53
CA LYS A 92 13.58 25.19 -14.76
C LYS A 92 12.07 25.22 -14.98
N GLN A 93 11.62 25.08 -16.23
CA GLN A 93 10.20 25.14 -16.57
C GLN A 93 9.40 23.98 -15.99
N TYR A 94 9.80 22.72 -16.24
CA TYR A 94 9.01 21.59 -15.71
C TYR A 94 9.09 21.50 -14.18
N THR A 95 10.19 21.98 -13.56
CA THR A 95 10.32 22.04 -12.10
C THR A 95 9.36 23.08 -11.52
N HIS A 96 9.27 24.25 -12.17
CA HIS A 96 8.31 25.28 -11.82
C HIS A 96 6.87 24.74 -11.90
N ASP A 97 6.52 24.04 -12.98
CA ASP A 97 5.17 23.47 -13.15
C ASP A 97 4.81 22.42 -12.09
N ALA A 98 5.78 21.60 -11.69
CA ALA A 98 5.61 20.64 -10.60
C ALA A 98 5.42 21.35 -9.25
N ILE A 99 6.20 22.39 -8.96
CA ILE A 99 6.04 23.20 -7.74
C ILE A 99 4.67 23.90 -7.73
N GLN A 100 4.24 24.47 -8.85
CA GLN A 100 2.94 25.11 -8.96
C GLN A 100 1.81 24.10 -8.72
N SER A 101 1.90 22.91 -9.33
CA SER A 101 0.91 21.85 -9.10
C SER A 101 0.90 21.35 -7.65
N THR A 102 2.07 21.35 -6.98
CA THR A 102 2.18 21.02 -5.56
C THR A 102 1.40 22.03 -4.73
N LYS A 103 1.59 23.32 -5.01
CA LYS A 103 0.87 24.39 -4.35
C LYS A 103 -0.63 24.26 -4.57
N ASP A 104 -1.06 24.17 -5.83
CA ASP A 104 -2.48 24.13 -6.20
C ASP A 104 -3.20 22.95 -5.53
N TRP A 105 -2.54 21.78 -5.42
CA TRP A 105 -3.13 20.62 -4.78
C TRP A 105 -3.23 20.76 -3.25
N LEU A 106 -2.18 21.29 -2.59
CA LEU A 106 -2.19 21.55 -1.14
C LEU A 106 -3.18 22.65 -0.73
N GLU A 107 -3.49 23.60 -1.61
CA GLU A 107 -4.47 24.66 -1.33
C GLU A 107 -5.93 24.16 -1.38
N VAL A 108 -6.19 23.04 -2.07
CA VAL A 108 -7.55 22.52 -2.28
C VAL A 108 -7.89 21.42 -1.26
N GLU A 109 -7.09 20.37 -1.19
CA GLU A 109 -7.46 19.13 -0.47
C GLU A 109 -6.29 18.34 0.12
N GLY A 110 -5.05 18.78 -0.08
CA GLY A 110 -3.86 17.99 0.28
C GLY A 110 -3.29 18.28 1.67
N ASP A 111 -3.00 17.22 2.43
CA ASP A 111 -2.23 17.32 3.69
C ASP A 111 -0.71 17.23 3.42
N ILE A 112 -0.32 16.30 2.53
CA ILE A 112 1.08 15.91 2.32
C ILE A 112 1.39 15.76 0.83
N ALA A 113 2.24 16.63 0.28
CA ALA A 113 2.71 16.50 -1.10
C ALA A 113 4.12 15.90 -1.14
N ILE A 114 4.33 14.87 -1.96
CA ILE A 114 5.62 14.18 -2.11
C ILE A 114 6.21 14.54 -3.47
N LEU A 115 7.20 15.43 -3.51
CA LEU A 115 7.94 15.76 -4.73
C LEU A 115 9.01 14.71 -5.00
N ASP A 116 8.78 13.89 -6.03
CA ASP A 116 9.73 12.89 -6.52
C ASP A 116 10.64 13.48 -7.61
N GLY A 117 11.93 13.53 -7.32
CA GLY A 117 12.96 14.09 -8.18
C GLY A 117 14.35 13.88 -7.61
N THR A 118 15.40 14.30 -8.33
CA THR A 118 16.77 14.15 -7.84
C THR A 118 17.12 15.17 -6.76
N HIS A 119 16.68 16.42 -6.93
CA HIS A 119 16.88 17.54 -6.01
C HIS A 119 18.30 17.61 -5.39
N GLY A 120 19.30 17.26 -6.22
CA GLY A 120 20.64 16.90 -5.75
C GLY A 120 21.55 18.07 -5.42
N SER A 121 21.21 19.31 -5.77
CA SER A 121 22.03 20.50 -5.47
C SER A 121 21.49 21.29 -4.28
N GLN A 122 22.38 21.96 -3.55
CA GLN A 122 21.99 22.86 -2.46
C GLN A 122 21.11 24.02 -2.95
N ASP A 123 21.42 24.56 -4.14
CA ASP A 123 20.66 25.67 -4.73
C ASP A 123 19.18 25.34 -4.90
N ILE A 124 18.83 24.14 -5.41
CA ILE A 124 17.43 23.75 -5.58
C ILE A 124 16.76 23.54 -4.23
N ARG A 125 17.44 22.94 -3.25
CA ARG A 125 16.87 22.74 -1.90
C ARG A 125 16.61 24.06 -1.18
N GLN A 126 17.51 25.03 -1.33
CA GLN A 126 17.33 26.38 -0.78
C GLN A 126 16.21 27.16 -1.47
N LEU A 127 16.04 26.98 -2.79
CA LEU A 127 14.89 27.51 -3.54
C LEU A 127 13.58 26.94 -2.99
N LEU A 128 13.47 25.61 -2.88
CA LEU A 128 12.27 24.94 -2.35
C LEU A 128 11.95 25.39 -0.92
N ARG A 129 12.97 25.54 -0.08
CA ARG A 129 12.82 26.10 1.28
C ARG A 129 12.30 27.53 1.27
N THR A 130 12.82 28.37 0.40
CA THR A 130 12.37 29.76 0.29
C THR A 130 10.92 29.83 -0.16
N LEU A 131 10.52 29.02 -1.14
CA LEU A 131 9.15 28.96 -1.64
C LEU A 131 8.18 28.37 -0.59
N PHE A 132 8.37 27.12 -0.21
CA PHE A 132 7.39 26.41 0.63
C PHE A 132 7.38 26.90 2.08
N VAL A 133 8.55 27.16 2.67
CA VAL A 133 8.62 27.55 4.09
C VAL A 133 8.47 29.05 4.27
N LYS A 134 9.30 29.86 3.59
CA LYS A 134 9.33 31.31 3.85
C LYS A 134 8.16 32.06 3.20
N GLN A 135 7.75 31.69 1.99
CA GLN A 135 6.67 32.39 1.27
C GLN A 135 5.29 31.80 1.56
N LEU A 136 5.16 30.46 1.59
CA LEU A 136 3.87 29.78 1.76
C LEU A 136 3.57 29.35 3.21
N GLY A 137 4.58 29.28 4.08
CA GLY A 137 4.39 28.88 5.49
C GLY A 137 4.11 27.39 5.69
N TYR A 138 4.43 26.54 4.71
CA TYR A 138 4.32 25.09 4.80
C TYR A 138 5.51 24.48 5.55
N LYS A 139 5.33 23.24 6.03
CA LYS A 139 6.44 22.42 6.52
C LYS A 139 7.15 21.74 5.35
N LEU A 140 8.46 21.55 5.48
CA LEU A 140 9.29 20.93 4.45
C LEU A 140 10.16 19.84 5.08
N LEU A 141 10.14 18.64 4.52
CA LEU A 141 10.96 17.50 4.93
C LEU A 141 11.70 16.96 3.72
N PHE A 142 13.02 16.89 3.79
CA PHE A 142 13.81 16.18 2.78
C PHE A 142 13.98 14.70 3.17
N ILE A 143 13.86 13.80 2.21
CA ILE A 143 14.28 12.40 2.38
C ILE A 143 15.37 12.13 1.36
N GLU A 144 16.60 11.98 1.84
CA GLU A 144 17.75 11.71 1.02
C GLU A 144 18.03 10.20 0.97
N CYS A 145 17.90 9.61 -0.22
CA CYS A 145 18.20 8.20 -0.46
C CYS A 145 19.66 8.06 -0.95
N GLU A 146 20.52 7.57 -0.07
CA GLU A 146 21.93 7.30 -0.33
C GLU A 146 22.16 5.78 -0.40
N ILE A 147 22.80 5.31 -1.46
CA ILE A 147 23.17 3.90 -1.59
C ILE A 147 24.59 3.87 -2.17
N ASP A 148 25.50 3.26 -1.43
CA ASP A 148 26.89 2.99 -1.82
C ASP A 148 27.16 1.49 -2.03
N ASP A 149 26.27 0.61 -1.56
CA ASP A 149 26.32 -0.83 -1.86
C ASP A 149 26.10 -1.10 -3.36
N ASN A 150 27.12 -1.66 -4.01
CA ASN A 150 27.11 -1.96 -5.45
C ASN A 150 25.99 -2.93 -5.88
N LYS A 151 25.68 -3.93 -5.06
CA LYS A 151 24.62 -4.91 -5.37
C LYS A 151 23.26 -4.24 -5.33
N LEU A 152 22.98 -3.43 -4.31
CA LEU A 152 21.73 -2.66 -4.23
C LEU A 152 21.61 -1.67 -5.39
N ILE A 153 22.71 -1.04 -5.81
CA ILE A 153 22.71 -0.16 -6.98
C ILE A 153 22.35 -0.93 -8.25
N GLU A 154 22.98 -2.09 -8.49
CA GLU A 154 22.69 -2.92 -9.66
C GLU A 154 21.24 -3.41 -9.70
N ASP A 155 20.71 -3.85 -8.57
CA ASP A 155 19.33 -4.34 -8.47
C ASP A 155 18.32 -3.20 -8.66
N ASN A 156 18.59 -2.02 -8.09
CA ASN A 156 17.78 -0.82 -8.34
C ASN A 156 17.83 -0.35 -9.79
N ILE A 157 18.98 -0.48 -10.47
CA ILE A 157 19.10 -0.15 -11.90
C ILE A 157 18.21 -1.09 -12.73
N LYS A 158 18.28 -2.40 -12.49
CA LYS A 158 17.44 -3.40 -13.17
C LYS A 158 15.96 -3.10 -12.96
N GLU A 159 15.56 -2.86 -11.71
CA GLU A 159 14.17 -2.53 -11.39
C GLU A 159 13.74 -1.21 -12.05
N THR A 160 14.57 -0.17 -11.98
CA THR A 160 14.28 1.13 -12.61
C THR A 160 14.02 0.99 -14.11
N ILE A 161 14.82 0.19 -14.83
CA ILE A 161 14.61 -0.05 -16.27
C ILE A 161 13.26 -0.73 -16.53
N GLN A 162 12.84 -1.65 -15.64
CA GLN A 162 11.59 -2.39 -15.79
C GLN A 162 10.33 -1.57 -15.49
N ILE A 163 10.42 -0.55 -14.62
CA ILE A 163 9.25 0.23 -14.14
C ILE A 163 9.16 1.63 -14.75
N CYS A 164 10.28 2.20 -15.21
CA CYS A 164 10.32 3.58 -15.65
C CYS A 164 9.77 3.72 -17.07
N GLU A 165 8.76 4.58 -17.22
CA GLU A 165 8.15 4.89 -18.53
C GLU A 165 9.17 5.39 -19.57
N ASP A 166 10.26 6.04 -19.14
CA ASP A 166 11.32 6.53 -20.02
C ASP A 166 11.99 5.40 -20.84
N TYR A 167 11.98 4.17 -20.33
CA TYR A 167 12.62 3.00 -20.93
C TYR A 167 11.63 2.01 -21.56
N SER A 168 10.33 2.36 -21.58
CA SER A 168 9.29 1.50 -22.14
C SER A 168 9.54 1.25 -23.64
N GLY A 169 9.73 -0.02 -24.01
CA GLY A 169 9.96 -0.44 -25.39
C GLY A 169 11.40 -0.27 -25.90
N MET A 170 12.33 0.18 -25.05
CA MET A 170 13.77 0.24 -25.37
C MET A 170 14.44 -1.13 -25.13
N ASP A 171 15.48 -1.46 -25.89
CA ASP A 171 16.32 -2.63 -25.56
C ASP A 171 16.97 -2.43 -24.18
N TYR A 172 17.06 -3.51 -23.41
CA TYR A 172 17.62 -3.51 -22.06
C TYR A 172 19.04 -2.97 -22.02
N ASN A 173 19.89 -3.32 -23.00
CA ASN A 173 21.29 -2.86 -23.03
C ASN A 173 21.40 -1.36 -23.29
N ASP A 174 20.54 -0.84 -24.18
CA ASP A 174 20.48 0.59 -24.48
C ASP A 174 19.93 1.39 -23.29
N ALA A 175 18.86 0.90 -22.66
CA ALA A 175 18.30 1.49 -21.44
C ALA A 175 19.31 1.51 -20.28
N LEU A 176 20.08 0.42 -20.12
CA LEU A 176 21.14 0.35 -19.12
C LEU A 176 22.24 1.37 -19.38
N LYS A 177 22.66 1.53 -20.64
CA LYS A 177 23.68 2.51 -21.04
C LYS A 177 23.20 3.95 -20.81
N ASP A 178 21.97 4.26 -21.20
CA ASP A 178 21.36 5.58 -20.97
C ASP A 178 21.28 5.89 -19.47
N LEU A 179 20.74 4.97 -18.66
CA LEU A 179 20.57 5.18 -17.23
C LEU A 179 21.92 5.36 -16.51
N ARG A 180 22.96 4.59 -16.89
CA ARG A 180 24.31 4.77 -16.35
C ARG A 180 24.89 6.15 -16.72
N THR A 181 24.76 6.54 -17.98
CA THR A 181 25.19 7.87 -18.44
C THR A 181 24.50 8.97 -17.64
N LYS A 182 23.19 8.83 -17.40
CA LYS A 182 22.42 9.74 -16.56
C LYS A 182 22.97 9.77 -15.13
N ILE A 183 23.23 8.63 -14.50
CA ILE A 183 23.83 8.59 -13.15
C ILE A 183 25.18 9.32 -13.11
N ASP A 184 26.04 9.09 -14.11
CA ASP A 184 27.36 9.72 -14.21
C ASP A 184 27.30 11.23 -14.42
N ILE A 185 26.28 11.69 -15.15
CA ILE A 185 26.00 13.11 -15.27
C ILE A 185 25.57 13.59 -13.87
N PHE A 186 24.56 12.97 -13.24
CA PHE A 186 23.95 13.42 -11.97
C PHE A 186 24.92 13.42 -10.77
N SER A 187 25.93 12.56 -10.78
CA SER A 187 26.96 12.50 -9.75
C SER A 187 27.84 13.75 -9.71
N LYS A 188 28.09 14.43 -10.85
CA LYS A 188 29.02 15.56 -10.93
C LYS A 188 28.60 16.80 -10.14
N TYR A 189 27.31 16.96 -9.89
CA TYR A 189 26.73 18.14 -9.20
C TYR A 189 25.82 17.74 -8.03
N TYR A 190 25.77 16.46 -7.70
CA TYR A 190 25.12 16.00 -6.48
C TYR A 190 25.93 16.42 -5.26
N THR A 191 25.25 17.08 -4.33
CA THR A 191 25.78 17.49 -3.03
C THR A 191 24.84 16.93 -1.97
N SER A 192 25.36 15.96 -1.22
CA SER A 192 24.66 15.34 -0.09
C SER A 192 24.26 16.38 0.95
N ILE A 193 23.13 16.19 1.62
CA ILE A 193 22.66 17.13 2.64
C ILE A 193 23.64 17.12 3.82
N SER A 194 24.08 18.30 4.26
CA SER A 194 25.01 18.41 5.38
C SER A 194 24.42 19.23 6.54
N PRO A 195 24.58 18.81 7.81
CA PRO A 195 24.09 19.59 8.95
C PRO A 195 24.70 21.00 9.01
N LYS A 196 25.92 21.17 8.51
CA LYS A 196 26.65 22.45 8.55
C LYS A 196 26.10 23.48 7.57
N GLU A 197 25.74 23.04 6.36
CA GLU A 197 25.28 23.95 5.29
C GLU A 197 23.75 24.08 5.31
N GLU A 198 23.04 23.07 5.84
CA GLU A 198 21.57 22.98 5.85
C GLU A 198 21.00 22.83 7.28
N GLU A 199 21.60 23.51 8.26
CA GLU A 199 21.24 23.46 9.71
C GLU A 199 19.77 23.74 10.02
N ASN A 200 19.08 24.46 9.13
CA ASN A 200 17.67 24.85 9.31
C ASN A 200 16.69 23.99 8.50
N CYS A 201 17.17 22.89 7.90
CA CYS A 201 16.35 21.95 7.13
C CYS A 201 15.98 20.74 8.00
N SER A 202 14.72 20.31 7.90
CA SER A 202 14.28 19.01 8.40
C SER A 202 14.60 17.95 7.35
N TYR A 203 15.31 16.89 7.73
CA TYR A 203 15.63 15.82 6.80
C TYR A 203 15.76 14.45 7.46
N ILE A 204 15.56 13.42 6.64
CA ILE A 204 15.86 12.02 6.92
C ILE A 204 16.87 11.57 5.86
N LYS A 205 18.04 11.06 6.28
CA LYS A 205 18.92 10.33 5.36
C LYS A 205 18.64 8.85 5.51
N PHE A 206 18.31 8.22 4.39
CA PHE A 206 18.00 6.81 4.27
C PHE A 206 19.16 6.15 3.51
N HIS A 207 20.10 5.58 4.27
CA HIS A 207 21.33 4.99 3.75
C HIS A 207 21.16 3.48 3.52
N ASN A 208 21.68 2.96 2.40
CA ASN A 208 21.70 1.55 2.03
C ASN A 208 20.41 0.81 2.35
N ALA A 209 19.31 1.27 1.76
CA ALA A 209 18.01 0.60 1.90
C ALA A 209 17.52 0.46 3.36
N GLY A 210 17.93 1.37 4.25
CA GLY A 210 17.51 1.41 5.65
C GLY A 210 18.48 0.77 6.64
N GLU A 211 19.72 0.49 6.22
CA GLU A 211 20.81 0.06 7.10
C GLU A 211 21.13 1.13 8.16
N ASN A 212 21.19 2.39 7.73
CA ASN A 212 21.36 3.53 8.62
C ASN A 212 20.34 4.62 8.26
N ILE A 213 19.66 5.11 9.29
CA ILE A 213 18.71 6.21 9.18
C ILE A 213 19.15 7.30 10.14
N SER A 214 19.48 8.47 9.58
CA SER A 214 19.78 9.66 10.39
C SER A 214 18.69 10.70 10.19
N VAL A 215 18.37 11.39 11.28
CA VAL A 215 17.21 12.29 11.34
C VAL A 215 17.67 13.62 11.90
N HIS A 216 17.22 14.71 11.30
CA HIS A 216 17.54 16.05 11.72
C HIS A 216 16.30 16.93 11.74
N ARG A 217 16.03 17.53 12.91
CA ARG A 217 15.00 18.55 13.14
C ARG A 217 13.59 18.18 12.61
N LEU A 218 13.09 17.00 12.95
CA LEU A 218 11.66 16.75 12.73
C LEU A 218 10.83 17.62 13.67
N ASP A 219 9.82 18.24 13.10
CA ASP A 219 8.87 19.16 13.70
C ASP A 219 7.46 18.77 13.23
N GLY A 220 6.78 17.99 14.06
CA GLY A 220 5.34 17.74 13.96
C GLY A 220 4.94 16.33 13.52
N PRO A 221 3.64 16.01 13.64
CA PRO A 221 3.13 14.65 13.55
C PRO A 221 3.29 14.04 12.15
N TYR A 222 3.06 14.80 11.08
CA TYR A 222 3.21 14.29 9.71
C TYR A 222 4.65 13.81 9.43
N GLN A 223 5.65 14.55 9.90
CA GLN A 223 7.05 14.18 9.71
C GLN A 223 7.42 12.93 10.52
N THR A 224 6.85 12.76 11.71
CA THR A 224 7.02 11.54 12.52
C THR A 224 6.37 10.33 11.85
N LYS A 225 5.18 10.48 11.25
CA LYS A 225 4.53 9.41 10.47
C LYS A 225 5.31 9.02 9.22
N VAL A 226 5.93 9.99 8.55
CA VAL A 226 6.86 9.71 7.45
C VAL A 226 8.08 8.93 7.96
N LEU A 227 8.68 9.32 9.09
CA LEU A 227 9.81 8.60 9.67
C LEU A 227 9.43 7.16 10.06
N GLU A 228 8.26 6.96 10.66
CA GLU A 228 7.75 5.63 11.03
C GLU A 228 7.75 4.69 9.82
N PHE A 229 7.15 5.13 8.70
CA PHE A 229 7.16 4.35 7.47
C PHE A 229 8.57 4.11 6.91
N VAL A 230 9.38 5.17 6.80
CA VAL A 230 10.75 5.09 6.26
C VAL A 230 11.62 4.14 7.09
N SER A 231 11.39 4.05 8.40
CA SER A 231 12.13 3.14 9.29
C SER A 231 11.89 1.66 9.01
N CYS A 232 10.65 1.31 8.64
CA CYS A 232 10.24 -0.06 8.33
C CYS A 232 10.46 -0.43 6.86
N PHE A 233 10.47 0.56 5.95
CA PHE A 233 10.57 0.33 4.52
C PHE A 233 11.85 -0.41 4.12
N ARG A 234 11.70 -1.46 3.31
CA ARG A 234 12.79 -2.15 2.63
C ARG A 234 12.54 -2.20 1.10
N PRO A 235 13.38 -1.55 0.27
CA PRO A 235 13.27 -1.54 -1.20
C PRO A 235 13.82 -2.83 -1.82
N VAL A 236 13.29 -3.97 -1.41
CA VAL A 236 13.64 -5.28 -1.96
C VAL A 236 12.41 -5.95 -2.54
N LYS A 237 12.60 -6.87 -3.49
CA LYS A 237 11.51 -7.67 -4.02
C LYS A 237 10.97 -8.60 -2.93
N LYS A 238 9.68 -8.54 -2.69
CA LYS A 238 8.97 -9.29 -1.64
C LYS A 238 8.06 -10.33 -2.25
N THR A 239 7.95 -11.46 -1.57
CA THR A 239 6.92 -12.48 -1.85
C THR A 239 6.17 -12.76 -0.56
N LEU A 240 4.98 -12.18 -0.45
CA LEU A 240 4.10 -12.36 0.70
C LEU A 240 3.00 -13.36 0.35
N PHE A 241 2.58 -14.17 1.32
CA PHE A 241 1.51 -15.14 1.15
C PHE A 241 0.40 -14.82 2.13
N PHE A 242 -0.83 -14.84 1.64
CA PHE A 242 -2.01 -14.61 2.46
C PHE A 242 -2.97 -15.77 2.26
N THR A 243 -3.55 -16.25 3.34
CA THR A 243 -4.68 -17.17 3.26
C THR A 243 -5.59 -17.01 4.47
N ARG A 244 -6.85 -17.35 4.28
CA ARG A 244 -7.76 -17.49 5.42
C ARG A 244 -7.39 -18.75 6.19
N HIS A 245 -7.82 -18.83 7.43
CA HIS A 245 -7.92 -20.12 8.11
C HIS A 245 -8.68 -21.13 7.22
N GLY A 246 -8.41 -22.42 7.43
CA GLY A 246 -9.24 -23.49 6.88
C GLY A 246 -10.71 -23.31 7.27
N GLU A 247 -11.62 -23.90 6.50
CA GLU A 247 -13.04 -23.85 6.80
C GLU A 247 -13.31 -24.23 8.27
N SER A 248 -14.12 -23.43 8.96
CA SER A 248 -14.48 -23.63 10.36
C SER A 248 -15.93 -24.09 10.52
N GLU A 249 -16.27 -24.61 11.70
CA GLU A 249 -17.65 -25.02 12.02
C GLU A 249 -18.66 -23.87 11.84
N PHE A 250 -18.29 -22.63 12.20
CA PHE A 250 -19.16 -21.48 11.95
C PHE A 250 -19.32 -21.14 10.48
N ASN A 251 -18.34 -21.44 9.62
CA ASN A 251 -18.51 -21.24 8.18
C ASN A 251 -19.58 -22.20 7.62
N LEU A 252 -19.57 -23.47 8.05
CA LEU A 252 -20.60 -24.45 7.69
C LEU A 252 -22.01 -24.03 8.13
N LEU A 253 -22.09 -23.30 9.25
CA LEU A 253 -23.37 -22.83 9.79
C LEU A 253 -23.76 -21.42 9.32
N GLY A 254 -22.93 -20.76 8.49
CA GLY A 254 -23.17 -19.38 8.06
C GLY A 254 -23.10 -18.34 9.15
N ARG A 255 -22.46 -18.67 10.28
CA ARG A 255 -22.33 -17.79 11.45
C ARG A 255 -21.08 -16.91 11.32
N ILE A 256 -21.20 -15.64 11.71
CA ILE A 256 -20.09 -14.68 11.71
C ILE A 256 -19.36 -14.66 13.06
N GLY A 257 -18.09 -14.26 13.07
CA GLY A 257 -17.30 -14.10 14.30
C GLY A 257 -16.92 -15.41 14.99
N GLY A 258 -16.95 -15.42 16.31
CA GLY A 258 -16.71 -16.56 17.18
C GLY A 258 -15.24 -17.02 17.27
N ASP A 259 -15.04 -18.15 17.94
CA ASP A 259 -13.74 -18.82 18.09
C ASP A 259 -13.88 -20.35 18.04
N THR A 260 -14.46 -20.84 16.93
CA THR A 260 -14.65 -22.27 16.70
C THR A 260 -13.41 -22.94 16.11
N ASN A 261 -13.39 -24.28 16.21
CA ASN A 261 -12.42 -25.12 15.54
C ASN A 261 -12.62 -25.17 14.02
N LEU A 262 -11.62 -25.70 13.33
CA LEU A 262 -11.73 -26.13 11.93
C LEU A 262 -12.75 -27.25 11.75
N SER A 263 -13.38 -27.28 10.57
CA SER A 263 -14.15 -28.41 10.09
C SER A 263 -13.24 -29.55 9.62
N SER A 264 -13.81 -30.70 9.27
CA SER A 264 -13.08 -31.80 8.65
C SER A 264 -12.38 -31.38 7.34
N ARG A 265 -13.05 -30.57 6.50
CA ARG A 265 -12.43 -29.98 5.29
C ARG A 265 -11.38 -28.94 5.65
N GLY A 266 -11.60 -28.15 6.70
CA GLY A 266 -10.62 -27.19 7.22
C GLY A 266 -9.31 -27.86 7.66
N HIS A 267 -9.38 -28.99 8.37
CA HIS A 267 -8.20 -29.77 8.72
C HIS A 267 -7.49 -30.37 7.49
N THR A 268 -8.25 -30.80 6.49
CA THR A 268 -7.68 -31.27 5.22
C THR A 268 -6.91 -30.16 4.52
N TYR A 269 -7.48 -28.95 4.48
CA TYR A 269 -6.81 -27.76 3.95
C TYR A 269 -5.53 -27.42 4.72
N ALA A 270 -5.59 -27.41 6.06
CA ALA A 270 -4.41 -27.16 6.91
C ALA A 270 -3.27 -28.12 6.60
N ASN A 271 -3.56 -29.42 6.48
CA ASN A 271 -2.56 -30.43 6.13
C ASN A 271 -1.97 -30.19 4.73
N SER A 272 -2.79 -29.90 3.72
CA SER A 272 -2.31 -29.58 2.37
C SER A 272 -1.50 -28.28 2.33
N LEU A 273 -1.87 -27.29 3.14
CA LEU A 273 -1.14 -26.03 3.28
C LEU A 273 0.25 -26.26 3.86
N ALA A 274 0.33 -27.06 4.93
CA ALA A 274 1.60 -27.47 5.53
C ALA A 274 2.47 -28.23 4.54
N GLU A 275 1.91 -29.20 3.81
CA GLU A 275 2.65 -29.93 2.77
C GLU A 275 3.19 -28.97 1.69
N TYR A 276 2.37 -28.04 1.21
CA TYR A 276 2.75 -27.06 0.20
C TYR A 276 3.96 -26.22 0.65
N PHE A 277 3.88 -25.58 1.83
CA PHE A 277 4.95 -24.70 2.30
C PHE A 277 6.20 -25.46 2.74
N ASN A 278 6.05 -26.64 3.36
CA ASN A 278 7.18 -27.47 3.75
C ASN A 278 7.93 -28.02 2.54
N LYS A 279 7.23 -28.30 1.43
CA LYS A 279 7.85 -28.76 0.18
C LYS A 279 8.49 -27.61 -0.61
N ALA A 280 7.93 -26.41 -0.51
CA ALA A 280 8.46 -25.24 -1.19
C ALA A 280 9.79 -24.73 -0.61
N GLU A 281 10.11 -25.11 0.65
CA GLU A 281 11.35 -24.75 1.35
C GLU A 281 11.70 -23.26 1.23
N ILE A 282 10.71 -22.40 1.47
CA ILE A 282 10.88 -20.95 1.33
C ILE A 282 11.87 -20.46 2.40
N ASN A 283 12.96 -19.84 1.94
CA ASN A 283 14.00 -19.29 2.80
C ASN A 283 13.42 -18.27 3.79
N ASN A 284 13.77 -18.43 5.06
CA ASN A 284 13.37 -17.53 6.16
C ASN A 284 11.85 -17.28 6.26
N LEU A 285 11.03 -18.25 5.84
CA LEU A 285 9.57 -18.15 5.98
C LEU A 285 9.18 -17.93 7.43
N ARG A 286 8.36 -16.91 7.67
CA ARG A 286 7.63 -16.69 8.93
C ARG A 286 6.15 -16.91 8.73
N VAL A 287 5.47 -17.37 9.77
CA VAL A 287 4.02 -17.57 9.75
C VAL A 287 3.38 -16.67 10.80
N TRP A 288 2.46 -15.81 10.37
CA TRP A 288 1.67 -14.99 11.28
C TRP A 288 0.23 -15.46 11.28
N THR A 289 -0.34 -15.54 12.48
CA THR A 289 -1.72 -15.97 12.68
C THR A 289 -2.43 -14.98 13.59
N SER A 290 -3.75 -15.04 13.59
CA SER A 290 -4.52 -14.41 14.66
C SER A 290 -4.46 -15.21 15.97
N GLU A 291 -5.02 -14.66 17.04
CA GLU A 291 -5.18 -15.37 18.32
C GLU A 291 -6.29 -16.45 18.29
N LYS A 292 -7.14 -16.47 17.25
CA LYS A 292 -8.26 -17.39 17.11
C LYS A 292 -7.81 -18.84 16.82
N LYS A 293 -8.53 -19.81 17.38
CA LYS A 293 -8.22 -21.25 17.26
C LYS A 293 -8.07 -21.70 15.82
N ARG A 294 -9.02 -21.33 14.95
CA ARG A 294 -9.02 -21.71 13.53
C ARG A 294 -7.75 -21.30 12.77
N THR A 295 -7.17 -20.13 13.04
CA THR A 295 -5.91 -19.73 12.37
C THR A 295 -4.72 -20.49 12.94
N LYS A 296 -4.70 -20.72 14.26
CA LYS A 296 -3.67 -21.51 14.93
C LYS A 296 -3.65 -22.95 14.43
N GLN A 297 -4.81 -23.60 14.38
CA GLN A 297 -5.00 -24.94 13.84
C GLN A 297 -4.61 -25.04 12.35
N THR A 298 -4.83 -23.98 11.57
CA THR A 298 -4.44 -23.98 10.15
C THR A 298 -2.92 -23.91 9.98
N ALA A 299 -2.22 -23.26 10.92
CA ALA A 299 -0.77 -23.17 10.91
C ALA A 299 -0.08 -24.45 11.44
N GLU A 300 -0.84 -25.35 12.08
CA GLU A 300 -0.30 -26.61 12.61
C GLU A 300 0.35 -27.42 11.48
N GLY A 301 1.59 -27.85 11.71
CA GLY A 301 2.36 -28.65 10.75
C GLY A 301 3.26 -27.86 9.78
N ILE A 302 3.14 -26.53 9.71
CA ILE A 302 4.07 -25.70 8.93
C ILE A 302 5.39 -25.58 9.70
N LYS A 303 6.51 -25.96 9.07
CA LYS A 303 7.86 -25.94 9.66
C LYS A 303 8.49 -24.55 9.56
N ALA A 304 7.89 -23.57 10.22
CA ALA A 304 8.37 -22.19 10.28
C ALA A 304 8.06 -21.58 11.65
N PRO A 305 8.79 -20.54 12.09
CA PRO A 305 8.40 -19.78 13.28
C PRO A 305 7.00 -19.20 13.12
N VAL A 306 6.14 -19.44 14.12
CA VAL A 306 4.76 -18.96 14.16
C VAL A 306 4.62 -17.85 15.20
N GLU A 307 4.05 -16.74 14.80
CA GLU A 307 3.68 -15.63 15.68
C GLU A 307 2.16 -15.45 15.71
N HIS A 308 1.62 -15.17 16.90
CA HIS A 308 0.20 -14.93 17.11
C HIS A 308 -0.02 -13.44 17.38
N LEU A 309 -0.79 -12.78 16.53
CA LEU A 309 -0.99 -11.34 16.56
C LEU A 309 -2.47 -11.04 16.83
N LEU A 310 -2.75 -10.34 17.93
CA LEU A 310 -4.11 -9.90 18.26
C LEU A 310 -4.70 -9.00 17.16
N ALA A 311 -3.86 -8.16 16.54
CA ALA A 311 -4.23 -7.30 15.42
C ALA A 311 -4.66 -8.07 14.15
N LEU A 312 -4.43 -9.38 14.08
CA LEU A 312 -4.92 -10.23 12.99
C LEU A 312 -6.25 -10.94 13.31
N ASN A 313 -6.88 -10.70 14.47
CA ASN A 313 -8.20 -11.23 14.78
C ASN A 313 -9.26 -10.70 13.81
N GLU A 314 -10.26 -11.55 13.50
CA GLU A 314 -11.41 -11.13 12.67
C GLU A 314 -12.11 -9.90 13.25
N LEU A 315 -12.80 -9.17 12.38
CA LEU A 315 -13.73 -8.10 12.76
C LEU A 315 -14.61 -8.55 13.94
N ASP A 316 -14.65 -7.75 15.00
CA ASP A 316 -15.58 -7.97 16.10
C ASP A 316 -16.99 -7.53 15.71
N ALA A 317 -17.92 -8.48 15.59
CA ALA A 317 -19.31 -8.19 15.25
C ALA A 317 -20.15 -7.74 16.46
N GLY A 318 -19.54 -7.58 17.64
CA GLY A 318 -20.17 -7.10 18.86
C GLY A 318 -21.40 -7.93 19.25
N ILE A 319 -22.56 -7.28 19.38
CA ILE A 319 -23.82 -7.97 19.70
C ILE A 319 -24.26 -8.99 18.63
N CYS A 320 -23.68 -8.95 17.42
CA CYS A 320 -23.99 -9.86 16.32
C CYS A 320 -23.02 -11.06 16.21
N GLU A 321 -22.07 -11.20 17.15
CA GLU A 321 -21.15 -12.33 17.21
C GLU A 321 -21.90 -13.67 17.27
N GLY A 322 -21.48 -14.62 16.44
CA GLY A 322 -22.07 -15.96 16.36
C GLY A 322 -23.43 -16.03 15.66
N MET A 323 -23.98 -14.93 15.15
CA MET A 323 -25.25 -14.94 14.41
C MET A 323 -25.05 -15.29 12.93
N THR A 324 -26.09 -15.83 12.28
CA THR A 324 -26.17 -15.83 10.81
C THR A 324 -26.63 -14.46 10.31
N TYR A 325 -26.48 -14.20 9.00
CA TYR A 325 -27.00 -12.97 8.41
C TYR A 325 -28.53 -12.89 8.48
N GLU A 326 -29.23 -14.03 8.37
CA GLU A 326 -30.68 -14.15 8.54
C GLU A 326 -31.10 -13.77 9.97
N GLU A 327 -30.43 -14.34 10.97
CA GLU A 327 -30.70 -14.03 12.38
C GLU A 327 -30.45 -12.54 12.68
N MET A 328 -29.42 -11.94 12.05
CA MET A 328 -29.12 -10.51 12.18
C MET A 328 -30.22 -9.64 11.52
N GLN A 329 -30.69 -10.02 10.33
CA GLN A 329 -31.77 -9.30 9.65
C GLN A 329 -33.10 -9.38 10.43
N GLU A 330 -33.40 -10.52 11.06
CA GLU A 330 -34.60 -10.70 11.87
C GLU A 330 -34.54 -9.90 13.18
N LYS A 331 -33.42 -9.97 13.90
CA LYS A 331 -33.28 -9.33 15.22
C LYS A 331 -32.95 -7.84 15.14
N PHE A 332 -32.13 -7.45 14.17
CA PHE A 332 -31.57 -6.09 14.03
C PHE A 332 -31.67 -5.59 12.57
N PRO A 333 -32.89 -5.45 12.01
CA PRO A 333 -33.08 -5.09 10.60
C PRO A 333 -32.48 -3.73 10.24
N GLN A 334 -32.53 -2.76 11.16
CA GLN A 334 -31.93 -1.42 10.95
C GLN A 334 -30.40 -1.49 10.89
N GLU A 335 -29.77 -2.20 11.83
CA GLU A 335 -28.31 -2.40 11.84
C GLU A 335 -27.84 -3.11 10.57
N PHE A 336 -28.58 -4.13 10.13
CA PHE A 336 -28.27 -4.85 8.90
C PHE A 336 -28.37 -3.95 7.65
N ALA A 337 -29.37 -3.06 7.59
CA ALA A 337 -29.52 -2.09 6.51
C ALA A 337 -28.42 -1.02 6.54
N TRP A 338 -28.11 -0.43 7.70
CA TRP A 338 -27.04 0.56 7.84
C TRP A 338 -25.68 0.00 7.44
N ARG A 339 -25.41 -1.25 7.81
CA ARG A 339 -24.21 -1.97 7.37
C ARG A 339 -24.13 -2.11 5.86
N ASP A 340 -25.26 -2.33 5.19
CA ASP A 340 -25.29 -2.45 3.73
C ASP A 340 -25.17 -1.10 3.02
N GLN A 341 -25.60 -0.01 3.65
CA GLN A 341 -25.49 1.35 3.13
C GLN A 341 -24.04 1.87 3.14
N ASP A 342 -23.33 1.72 4.26
CA ASP A 342 -21.92 2.12 4.38
C ASP A 342 -21.13 1.05 5.13
N LYS A 343 -20.81 -0.03 4.43
CA LYS A 343 -20.10 -1.18 5.02
C LYS A 343 -18.69 -0.86 5.49
N LEU A 344 -18.07 0.21 4.97
CA LEU A 344 -16.74 0.62 5.38
C LEU A 344 -16.79 1.27 6.78
N ARG A 345 -17.70 2.21 6.98
CA ARG A 345 -17.76 3.06 8.19
C ARG A 345 -18.74 2.54 9.24
N TYR A 346 -19.69 1.68 8.87
CA TYR A 346 -20.59 1.04 9.81
C TYR A 346 -19.78 0.28 10.87
N ARG A 347 -20.05 0.60 12.13
CA ARG A 347 -19.47 -0.06 13.31
C ARG A 347 -20.57 -0.89 13.96
N TYR A 348 -20.33 -2.18 14.14
CA TYR A 348 -21.25 -3.01 14.90
C TYR A 348 -21.42 -2.48 16.33
N PRO A 349 -22.63 -2.53 16.92
CA PRO A 349 -22.81 -2.16 18.31
C PRO A 349 -21.92 -3.01 19.23
N TRP A 350 -21.05 -2.35 20.00
CA TRP A 350 -20.00 -2.96 20.83
C TRP A 350 -18.97 -3.80 20.07
N GLY A 351 -18.83 -3.56 18.76
CA GLY A 351 -17.85 -4.21 17.91
C GLY A 351 -17.04 -3.19 17.09
N GLU A 352 -16.59 -3.63 15.92
CA GLU A 352 -15.69 -2.91 15.02
C GLU A 352 -16.36 -2.54 13.69
N SER A 353 -15.79 -1.53 13.04
CA SER A 353 -15.96 -1.22 11.62
C SER A 353 -14.74 -1.67 10.82
N TYR A 354 -14.80 -1.61 9.48
CA TYR A 354 -13.60 -1.80 8.67
C TYR A 354 -12.54 -0.72 8.94
N VAL A 355 -12.94 0.51 9.24
CA VAL A 355 -12.02 1.59 9.64
C VAL A 355 -11.25 1.22 10.91
N ASP A 356 -11.91 0.62 11.91
CA ASP A 356 -11.24 0.19 13.15
C ASP A 356 -10.18 -0.89 12.86
N ILE A 357 -10.48 -1.83 11.95
CA ILE A 357 -9.49 -2.82 11.47
C ILE A 357 -8.31 -2.13 10.79
N MET A 358 -8.58 -1.18 9.89
CA MET A 358 -7.52 -0.44 9.17
C MET A 358 -6.56 0.25 10.14
N THR A 359 -7.10 0.85 11.21
CA THR A 359 -6.30 1.48 12.27
C THR A 359 -5.46 0.46 13.03
N ARG A 360 -6.05 -0.63 13.54
CA ARG A 360 -5.26 -1.62 14.33
C ARG A 360 -4.28 -2.44 13.49
N LEU A 361 -4.45 -2.48 12.18
CA LEU A 361 -3.53 -3.16 11.27
C LEU A 361 -2.30 -2.34 10.90
N GLU A 362 -2.26 -1.04 11.20
CA GLU A 362 -1.11 -0.17 10.88
C GLU A 362 0.25 -0.80 11.29
N PRO A 363 0.44 -1.32 12.52
CA PRO A 363 1.72 -1.96 12.90
C PRO A 363 2.02 -3.24 12.10
N VAL A 364 0.99 -4.01 11.74
CA VAL A 364 1.14 -5.25 10.96
C VAL A 364 1.60 -4.91 9.54
N LEU A 365 1.01 -3.87 8.93
CA LEU A 365 1.37 -3.43 7.59
C LEU A 365 2.81 -2.91 7.51
N LEU A 366 3.25 -2.16 8.53
CA LEU A 366 4.63 -1.68 8.63
C LEU A 366 5.63 -2.85 8.72
N GLU A 367 5.34 -3.90 9.50
CA GLU A 367 6.20 -5.08 9.55
C GLU A 367 6.15 -5.88 8.23
N LEU A 368 5.01 -5.96 7.51
CA LEU A 368 4.97 -6.54 6.16
C LEU A 368 5.80 -5.72 5.14
N GLU A 369 5.86 -4.39 5.29
CA GLU A 369 6.75 -3.53 4.49
C GLU A 369 8.22 -3.68 4.87
N ARG A 370 8.54 -4.40 5.96
CA ARG A 370 9.90 -4.80 6.34
C ARG A 370 10.29 -6.21 5.95
N GLU A 371 9.38 -7.19 6.09
CA GLU A 371 9.66 -8.61 5.89
C GLU A 371 9.72 -9.04 4.40
N ASP A 372 10.45 -10.11 4.10
CA ASP A 372 10.69 -10.59 2.73
C ASP A 372 9.77 -11.75 2.32
N SER A 373 9.50 -12.66 3.26
CA SER A 373 8.78 -13.92 3.03
C SER A 373 7.95 -14.29 4.26
N VAL A 374 6.68 -13.90 4.25
CA VAL A 374 5.72 -14.15 5.34
C VAL A 374 4.47 -14.81 4.80
N LEU A 375 3.98 -15.82 5.50
CA LEU A 375 2.64 -16.37 5.34
C LEU A 375 1.73 -15.82 6.45
N VAL A 376 0.73 -15.04 6.07
CA VAL A 376 -0.30 -14.54 6.99
C VAL A 376 -1.56 -15.40 6.86
N ILE A 377 -1.91 -16.11 7.94
CA ILE A 377 -3.13 -16.91 8.07
C ILE A 377 -4.12 -16.13 8.94
N SER A 378 -5.14 -15.52 8.32
CA SER A 378 -6.08 -14.65 9.02
C SER A 378 -7.52 -14.90 8.56
N HIS A 379 -8.35 -13.86 8.47
CA HIS A 379 -9.79 -13.95 8.29
C HIS A 379 -10.27 -13.05 7.15
N GLN A 380 -11.56 -13.08 6.86
CA GLN A 380 -12.08 -12.46 5.64
C GLN A 380 -11.98 -10.94 5.69
N ALA A 381 -12.42 -10.27 6.77
CA ALA A 381 -12.39 -8.81 6.81
C ALA A 381 -10.95 -8.28 6.92
N VAL A 382 -10.12 -8.94 7.75
CA VAL A 382 -8.72 -8.57 7.95
C VAL A 382 -7.91 -8.66 6.65
N LEU A 383 -8.02 -9.77 5.91
CA LEU A 383 -7.27 -9.93 4.68
C LEU A 383 -7.76 -9.01 3.56
N ARG A 384 -9.03 -8.62 3.55
CA ARG A 384 -9.50 -7.55 2.66
C ARG A 384 -8.77 -6.24 2.95
N CYS A 385 -8.56 -5.89 4.22
CA CYS A 385 -7.79 -4.72 4.59
C CYS A 385 -6.33 -4.83 4.13
N VAL A 386 -5.66 -5.94 4.49
CA VAL A 386 -4.25 -6.14 4.15
C VAL A 386 -4.02 -6.13 2.64
N LEU A 387 -4.84 -6.86 1.88
CA LEU A 387 -4.74 -6.87 0.41
C LEU A 387 -5.14 -5.52 -0.19
N GLY A 388 -6.17 -4.87 0.35
CA GLY A 388 -6.59 -3.53 -0.07
C GLY A 388 -5.47 -2.50 0.04
N TYR A 389 -4.67 -2.57 1.12
CA TYR A 389 -3.46 -1.76 1.27
C TYR A 389 -2.46 -2.01 0.14
N PHE A 390 -2.00 -3.26 -0.06
CA PHE A 390 -0.97 -3.53 -1.07
C PHE A 390 -1.44 -3.28 -2.52
N LEU A 391 -2.71 -3.53 -2.80
CA LEU A 391 -3.33 -3.30 -4.11
C LEU A 391 -3.71 -1.84 -4.35
N ASN A 392 -3.50 -0.94 -3.38
CA ASN A 392 -3.93 0.45 -3.45
C ASN A 392 -5.42 0.58 -3.82
N THR A 393 -6.26 -0.26 -3.22
CA THR A 393 -7.69 -0.33 -3.54
C THR A 393 -8.43 0.87 -2.94
N ASN A 394 -9.38 1.43 -3.69
CA ASN A 394 -10.29 2.46 -3.16
C ASN A 394 -10.97 1.94 -1.87
N PRO A 395 -10.92 2.69 -0.74
CA PRO A 395 -11.47 2.26 0.54
C PRO A 395 -12.94 1.79 0.47
N ASP A 396 -13.79 2.41 -0.34
CA ASP A 396 -15.22 2.02 -0.40
C ASP A 396 -15.42 0.64 -1.07
N ARG A 397 -14.45 0.16 -1.86
CA ARG A 397 -14.46 -1.18 -2.45
C ARG A 397 -13.86 -2.26 -1.54
N LEU A 398 -13.11 -1.85 -0.52
CA LEU A 398 -12.36 -2.74 0.36
C LEU A 398 -13.25 -3.80 1.05
N PRO A 399 -14.42 -3.46 1.62
CA PRO A 399 -15.31 -4.45 2.27
C PRO A 399 -15.90 -5.51 1.34
N TYR A 400 -15.65 -5.40 0.03
CA TYR A 400 -16.17 -6.27 -1.02
C TYR A 400 -15.06 -6.96 -1.82
N LEU A 401 -13.78 -6.80 -1.45
CA LEU A 401 -12.71 -7.60 -2.03
C LEU A 401 -12.98 -9.10 -1.81
N ASN A 402 -12.81 -9.91 -2.85
CA ASN A 402 -13.06 -11.34 -2.77
C ASN A 402 -11.83 -12.08 -2.22
N VAL A 403 -11.98 -12.64 -1.02
CA VAL A 403 -10.94 -13.43 -0.34
C VAL A 403 -11.53 -14.80 0.01
N PRO A 404 -11.51 -15.76 -0.92
CA PRO A 404 -12.16 -17.06 -0.74
C PRO A 404 -11.42 -17.95 0.27
N LEU A 405 -12.13 -18.91 0.84
CA LEU A 405 -11.52 -19.99 1.62
C LEU A 405 -10.63 -20.88 0.74
N HIS A 406 -9.69 -21.56 1.37
CA HIS A 406 -8.84 -22.61 0.79
C HIS A 406 -8.00 -22.20 -0.43
N LYS A 407 -7.72 -20.90 -0.57
CA LYS A 407 -6.78 -20.37 -1.57
C LYS A 407 -5.64 -19.64 -0.89
N ILE A 408 -4.45 -19.82 -1.42
CA ILE A 408 -3.28 -19.01 -1.10
C ILE A 408 -3.25 -17.86 -2.09
N ILE A 409 -3.09 -16.65 -1.59
CA ILE A 409 -2.91 -15.43 -2.36
C ILE A 409 -1.44 -15.07 -2.23
N LYS A 410 -0.68 -15.32 -3.30
CA LYS A 410 0.73 -14.96 -3.37
C LYS A 410 0.84 -13.58 -3.97
N LEU A 411 1.42 -12.66 -3.21
CA LEU A 411 1.66 -11.29 -3.59
C LEU A 411 3.15 -11.10 -3.86
N THR A 412 3.49 -10.64 -5.06
CA THR A 412 4.88 -10.37 -5.45
C THR A 412 5.03 -8.88 -5.72
N SER A 413 5.96 -8.20 -5.04
CA SER A 413 6.21 -6.78 -5.30
C SER A 413 6.96 -6.57 -6.61
N ARG A 414 6.59 -5.52 -7.34
CA ARG A 414 7.25 -5.07 -8.57
C ARG A 414 7.38 -3.55 -8.52
N GLY A 415 8.53 -3.03 -8.08
CA GLY A 415 8.68 -1.62 -7.74
C GLY A 415 7.68 -1.21 -6.64
N TYR A 416 6.81 -0.25 -6.95
CA TYR A 416 5.74 0.20 -6.06
C TYR A 416 4.41 -0.53 -6.25
N GLU A 417 4.27 -1.34 -7.30
CA GLU A 417 3.10 -2.17 -7.58
C GLU A 417 3.23 -3.58 -7.00
N CYS A 418 2.12 -4.32 -6.99
CA CYS A 418 2.06 -5.68 -6.46
C CYS A 418 1.22 -6.55 -7.39
N ASP A 419 1.79 -7.68 -7.81
CA ASP A 419 1.10 -8.71 -8.58
C ASP A 419 0.51 -9.77 -7.65
N ILE A 420 -0.69 -10.26 -7.97
CA ILE A 420 -1.35 -11.32 -7.20
C ILE A 420 -1.50 -12.58 -8.06
N GLU A 421 -1.13 -13.71 -7.46
CA GLU A 421 -1.37 -15.06 -7.96
C GLU A 421 -2.24 -15.83 -6.97
N HIS A 422 -3.28 -16.50 -7.46
CA HIS A 422 -4.14 -17.36 -6.64
C HIS A 422 -3.77 -18.83 -6.83
N ILE A 423 -3.42 -19.50 -5.74
CA ILE A 423 -3.03 -20.91 -5.72
C ILE A 423 -4.10 -21.69 -4.95
N SER A 424 -4.74 -22.64 -5.63
CA SER A 424 -5.75 -23.53 -5.05
C SER A 424 -5.11 -24.84 -4.61
N LEU A 425 -5.44 -25.31 -3.40
CA LEU A 425 -5.02 -26.62 -2.90
C LEU A 425 -6.08 -27.72 -3.15
N ASN A 426 -7.12 -27.42 -3.94
CA ASN A 426 -8.17 -28.36 -4.37
C ASN A 426 -8.96 -29.01 -3.21
N VAL A 427 -9.12 -28.29 -2.09
CA VAL A 427 -9.98 -28.70 -0.98
C VAL A 427 -11.29 -27.92 -1.04
N ALA A 428 -12.41 -28.63 -1.15
CA ALA A 428 -13.73 -28.01 -1.18
C ALA A 428 -14.01 -27.18 0.10
N CYS A 429 -14.83 -26.14 -0.03
CA CYS A 429 -15.29 -25.30 1.06
C CYS A 429 -16.61 -24.61 0.69
N VAL A 430 -17.31 -24.12 1.71
CA VAL A 430 -18.44 -23.19 1.53
C VAL A 430 -17.98 -21.84 0.99
N ASP A 431 -18.88 -21.13 0.32
CA ASP A 431 -18.68 -19.73 -0.03
C ASP A 431 -19.22 -18.83 1.09
N THR A 432 -18.39 -17.87 1.53
CA THR A 432 -18.76 -16.87 2.55
C THR A 432 -18.79 -15.46 1.97
N TYR A 433 -18.61 -15.32 0.67
CA TYR A 433 -18.65 -14.04 -0.02
C TYR A 433 -20.09 -13.57 -0.22
N ARG A 434 -20.42 -12.43 0.38
CA ARG A 434 -21.66 -11.71 0.15
C ARG A 434 -21.40 -10.52 -0.76
N GLN A 435 -22.06 -10.50 -1.92
CA GLN A 435 -22.01 -9.39 -2.87
C GLN A 435 -22.60 -8.11 -2.27
N GLN A 436 -22.22 -6.96 -2.83
CA GLN A 436 -22.82 -5.68 -2.47
C GLN A 436 -24.28 -5.67 -2.91
N PRO A 437 -25.25 -5.43 -2.00
CA PRO A 437 -26.65 -5.32 -2.37
C PRO A 437 -26.91 -4.03 -3.14
N THR A 438 -27.88 -4.07 -4.05
CA THR A 438 -28.33 -2.91 -4.83
C THR A 438 -29.32 -2.03 -4.06
N ASN A 439 -30.15 -2.65 -3.22
CA ASN A 439 -31.09 -1.96 -2.35
C ASN A 439 -30.65 -2.13 -0.89
N CYS A 440 -30.31 -1.02 -0.25
CA CYS A 440 -29.86 -0.99 1.16
C CYS A 440 -30.88 -0.28 2.08
N SER A 441 -32.11 -0.05 1.62
CA SER A 441 -33.14 0.62 2.44
C SER A 441 -33.45 -0.20 3.70
N ALA A 442 -33.71 0.50 4.82
CA ALA A 442 -34.17 -0.15 6.06
C ALA A 442 -35.57 -0.77 5.91
N ASP A 443 -36.37 -0.27 4.98
CA ASP A 443 -37.75 -0.73 4.73
C ASP A 443 -37.82 -1.84 3.66
N ARG A 444 -36.68 -2.36 3.19
CA ARG A 444 -36.66 -3.43 2.18
C ARG A 444 -37.19 -4.75 2.76
N SER A 445 -37.78 -5.59 1.92
CA SER A 445 -38.29 -6.89 2.35
C SER A 445 -37.16 -7.84 2.74
N THR A 446 -37.46 -8.81 3.60
CA THR A 446 -36.52 -9.88 3.95
C THR A 446 -36.06 -10.65 2.70
N ASP A 447 -36.95 -10.92 1.75
CA ASP A 447 -36.58 -11.62 0.51
C ASP A 447 -35.49 -10.89 -0.28
N ASP A 448 -35.55 -9.55 -0.34
CA ASP A 448 -34.54 -8.73 -1.01
C ASP A 448 -33.17 -8.81 -0.32
N VAL A 449 -33.16 -8.87 1.01
CA VAL A 449 -31.94 -9.05 1.82
C VAL A 449 -31.26 -10.39 1.50
N LEU A 450 -32.05 -11.46 1.39
CA LEU A 450 -31.57 -12.83 1.22
C LEU A 450 -30.93 -13.08 -0.15
N ILE A 451 -31.21 -12.27 -1.17
CA ILE A 451 -30.66 -12.42 -2.54
C ILE A 451 -29.13 -12.48 -2.54
N THR A 452 -28.49 -11.71 -1.67
CA THR A 452 -27.03 -11.57 -1.63
C THR A 452 -26.35 -12.48 -0.61
N ILE A 453 -27.11 -13.16 0.26
CA ILE A 453 -26.54 -14.01 1.31
C ILE A 453 -26.11 -15.35 0.71
N PRO A 454 -24.83 -15.74 0.86
CA PRO A 454 -24.36 -17.01 0.34
C PRO A 454 -24.99 -18.19 1.07
N LYS A 455 -25.26 -19.25 0.31
CA LYS A 455 -25.77 -20.51 0.85
C LYS A 455 -24.69 -21.16 1.71
N HIS A 456 -24.99 -21.36 2.98
CA HIS A 456 -24.04 -21.87 3.97
C HIS A 456 -24.40 -23.26 4.47
N TYR A 457 -25.69 -23.64 4.47
CA TYR A 457 -26.05 -25.04 4.63
C TYR A 457 -25.51 -25.82 3.44
N ASP A 458 -24.59 -26.77 3.69
CA ASP A 458 -24.23 -27.81 2.74
C ASP A 458 -25.52 -28.59 2.39
N ASN A 459 -26.26 -28.09 1.42
CA ASN A 459 -27.29 -28.82 0.69
C ASN A 459 -26.59 -29.84 -0.20
N LEU A 460 -25.86 -30.78 0.41
CA LEU A 460 -25.63 -32.08 -0.20
C LEU A 460 -26.99 -32.78 -0.22
N LYS A 461 -27.87 -32.40 -1.14
CA LYS A 461 -28.95 -33.30 -1.54
C LYS A 461 -28.26 -34.61 -1.93
N PRO A 462 -28.62 -35.77 -1.35
CA PRO A 462 -28.09 -37.04 -1.84
C PRO A 462 -28.41 -37.10 -3.33
N ARG A 463 -27.36 -37.27 -4.15
CA ARG A 463 -27.51 -37.52 -5.58
C ARG A 463 -28.49 -38.70 -5.69
N PRO A 464 -29.63 -38.59 -6.40
CA PRO A 464 -30.52 -39.73 -6.55
C PRO A 464 -29.69 -40.88 -7.12
N MET A 465 -29.68 -42.02 -6.44
CA MET A 465 -29.03 -43.21 -6.99
C MET A 465 -29.65 -43.46 -8.36
N GLU A 466 -28.82 -43.54 -9.40
CA GLU A 466 -29.26 -44.04 -10.69
C GLU A 466 -29.86 -45.44 -10.46
N PRO A 467 -31.07 -45.73 -10.97
CA PRO A 467 -31.62 -47.06 -10.86
C PRO A 467 -30.67 -48.01 -11.60
N THR A 468 -30.05 -48.89 -10.82
CA THR A 468 -29.29 -50.02 -11.35
C THR A 468 -30.28 -50.85 -12.15
N LEU A 469 -30.21 -50.77 -13.48
CA LEU A 469 -30.98 -51.66 -14.34
C LEU A 469 -30.43 -53.07 -14.13
N VAL A 470 -31.24 -53.85 -13.43
CA VAL A 470 -31.11 -55.28 -13.25
C VAL A 470 -31.07 -55.95 -14.62
N ASN A 471 -30.00 -56.68 -14.88
CA ASN A 471 -29.93 -57.65 -15.96
C ASN A 471 -31.07 -58.66 -15.79
N SER A 472 -32.04 -58.65 -16.69
CA SER A 472 -32.93 -59.79 -16.92
C SER A 472 -32.39 -60.58 -18.10
N MET A 473 -31.73 -61.69 -17.81
CA MET A 473 -31.67 -62.83 -18.73
C MET A 473 -33.09 -63.37 -18.90
N ASN A 474 -33.53 -63.48 -20.16
CA ASN A 474 -34.33 -64.57 -20.70
C ASN A 474 -34.30 -64.49 -22.23
#